data_AF-A0AAJ5WT69-F1
#
_entry.id   AF-A0AAJ5WT69-F1
#
_cell.length_a   1.000
_cell.length_b   1.000
_cell.length_c   1.000
_cell.angle_alpha   90.00
_cell.angle_beta   90.00
_cell.angle_gamma   90.00
#
_symmetry.space_group_name_H-M   'P 1'
#
loop_
_entity.id
_entity.type
_entity.pdbx_description
1 polymer ?
#
loop_
_entity_poly.entity_id
_entity_poly.type
_entity_poly.pdbx_seq_one_letter_code
_entity_poly.pdbx_strand_id
1 'polypeptide(L)'
;MEQAVALLGEVAQELRPMLEQGVWPAELFRFSPKIAKGEKYQGLPYVILDYPRVFGKTDIFAVRTLFWWGHFFSVTLHLRGQYKTQYAPVLMQRLSLLRQYDFYISVGEDEWQHDFSTENYRALTAMEDTAIERILMAGEFCKLSSRIALEQWDQSVVLLTGLLRVVFQSLSD
;
A
#
# COMPACT_ATOMS: atom_id res chain seq x y z
N MET A 1 15.26 15.08 -0.94
CA MET A 1 15.27 13.62 -1.20
C MET A 1 15.93 12.83 -0.08
N GLU A 2 17.14 13.18 0.40
CA GLU A 2 17.80 12.43 1.49
C GLU A 2 16.98 12.35 2.80
N GLN A 3 16.29 13.44 3.18
CA GLN A 3 15.39 13.41 4.34
C GLN A 3 14.23 12.42 4.17
N ALA A 4 13.64 12.32 2.97
CA ALA A 4 12.58 11.35 2.69
C ALA A 4 13.11 9.91 2.75
N VAL A 5 14.35 9.67 2.28
CA VAL A 5 15.00 8.35 2.41
C VAL A 5 15.21 7.99 3.88
N ALA A 6 15.72 8.91 4.69
CA ALA A 6 15.93 8.69 6.11
C ALA A 6 14.61 8.39 6.84
N LEU A 7 13.56 9.16 6.55
CA LEU A 7 12.21 8.99 7.08
C LEU A 7 11.62 7.61 6.73
N LEU A 8 11.74 7.18 5.47
CA LEU A 8 11.32 5.83 5.07
C LEU A 8 12.16 4.74 5.73
N GLY A 9 13.43 5.03 6.04
CA GLY A 9 14.28 4.15 6.86
C GLY A 9 13.74 3.97 8.28
N GLU A 10 13.30 5.05 8.91
CA GLU A 10 12.67 5.04 10.23
C GLU A 10 11.34 4.28 10.21
N VAL A 11 10.49 4.51 9.21
CA VAL A 11 9.24 3.75 9.01
C VAL A 11 9.52 2.24 8.89
N ALA A 12 10.58 1.84 8.18
CA ALA A 12 10.95 0.43 8.06
C ALA A 12 11.40 -0.18 9.41
N GLN A 13 12.06 0.60 10.26
CA GLN A 13 12.46 0.17 11.61
C GLN A 13 11.26 -0.01 12.53
N GLU A 14 10.33 0.94 12.53
CA GLU A 14 9.09 0.90 13.34
C GLU A 14 8.13 -0.22 12.90
N LEU A 15 8.17 -0.60 11.62
CA LEU A 15 7.35 -1.68 11.10
C LEU A 15 7.81 -3.07 11.59
N ARG A 16 9.12 -3.25 11.84
CA ARG A 16 9.73 -4.55 12.11
C ARG A 16 9.14 -5.27 13.35
N PRO A 17 9.02 -4.66 14.53
CA PRO A 17 8.48 -5.34 15.71
C PRO A 17 7.05 -5.84 15.51
N MET A 18 6.25 -5.09 14.75
CA MET A 18 4.88 -5.48 14.44
C MET A 18 4.82 -6.74 13.56
N LEU A 19 5.71 -6.83 12.57
CA LEU A 19 5.78 -7.98 11.68
C LEU A 19 6.31 -9.23 12.41
N GLU A 20 7.27 -9.07 13.31
CA GLU A 20 7.83 -10.15 14.12
C GLU A 20 6.81 -10.75 15.11
N GLN A 21 5.80 -9.99 15.51
CA GLN A 21 4.73 -10.45 16.39
C GLN A 21 3.58 -11.17 15.65
N GLY A 22 3.48 -11.01 14.32
CA GLY A 22 2.42 -11.62 13.52
C GLY A 22 2.78 -13.02 13.01
N VAL A 23 1.75 -13.82 12.70
CA VAL A 23 1.93 -15.11 12.03
C VAL A 23 1.77 -14.89 10.53
N TRP A 24 2.89 -14.97 9.80
CA TRP A 24 2.90 -14.71 8.37
C TRP A 24 3.55 -15.85 7.57
N PRO A 25 3.14 -16.06 6.32
CA PRO A 25 3.87 -16.91 5.41
C PRO A 25 5.31 -16.41 5.24
N ALA A 26 6.29 -17.28 5.51
CA ALA A 26 7.70 -16.93 5.56
C ALA A 26 8.23 -16.36 4.23
N GLU A 27 7.62 -16.75 3.11
CA GLU A 27 7.95 -16.29 1.77
C GLU A 27 7.70 -14.79 1.57
N LEU A 28 6.73 -14.19 2.27
CA LEU A 28 6.43 -12.75 2.17
C LEU A 28 7.61 -11.91 2.69
N PHE A 29 8.30 -12.42 3.71
CA PHE A 29 9.39 -11.73 4.40
C PHE A 29 10.78 -12.25 4.01
N ARG A 30 10.86 -13.07 2.94
CA ARG A 30 12.13 -13.58 2.40
C ARG A 30 13.09 -12.47 2.00
N PHE A 31 12.57 -11.35 1.52
CA PHE A 31 13.38 -10.22 1.07
C PHE A 31 13.41 -9.12 2.13
N SER A 32 14.60 -8.57 2.38
CA SER A 32 14.75 -7.39 3.24
C SER A 32 14.01 -6.18 2.68
N PRO A 33 13.62 -5.21 3.53
CA PRO A 33 13.10 -3.93 3.09
C PRO A 33 13.99 -3.29 2.02
N LYS A 34 13.39 -2.63 1.03
CA LYS A 34 14.12 -1.92 -0.01
C LYS A 34 13.63 -0.49 -0.13
N ILE A 35 14.55 0.45 0.00
CA ILE A 35 14.32 1.85 -0.34
C ILE A 35 14.94 2.14 -1.70
N ALA A 36 14.18 2.77 -2.59
CA ALA A 36 14.65 3.20 -3.91
C ALA A 36 14.19 4.63 -4.21
N LYS A 37 15.00 5.35 -4.99
CA LYS A 37 14.72 6.70 -5.47
C LYS A 37 14.43 6.67 -6.97
N GLY A 38 13.58 7.57 -7.43
CA GLY A 38 13.40 7.86 -8.85
C GLY A 38 13.15 9.35 -9.08
N GLU A 39 13.37 9.80 -10.30
CA GLU A 39 13.37 11.23 -10.64
C GLU A 39 12.22 11.65 -11.59
N LYS A 40 11.40 10.69 -12.06
CA LYS A 40 10.48 10.93 -13.19
C LYS A 40 9.11 10.23 -13.06
N TYR A 41 8.55 10.07 -11.86
CA TYR A 41 7.15 9.65 -11.78
C TYR A 41 6.25 10.85 -12.11
N GLN A 42 5.62 10.81 -13.29
CA GLN A 42 4.90 11.94 -13.89
C GLN A 42 5.73 13.24 -13.91
N GLY A 43 7.04 13.11 -14.16
CA GLY A 43 7.97 14.24 -14.22
C GLY A 43 8.51 14.71 -12.87
N LEU A 44 8.17 14.07 -11.76
CA LEU A 44 8.60 14.47 -10.42
C LEU A 44 9.42 13.39 -9.69
N PRO A 45 10.31 13.78 -8.77
CA PRO A 45 11.06 12.84 -7.94
C PRO A 45 10.18 12.10 -6.93
N TYR A 46 10.60 10.90 -6.56
CA TYR A 46 9.92 10.07 -5.58
C TYR A 46 10.87 9.13 -4.84
N VAL A 47 10.46 8.69 -3.66
CA VAL A 47 11.14 7.64 -2.88
C VAL A 47 10.11 6.57 -2.54
N ILE A 48 10.47 5.30 -2.73
CA ILE A 48 9.65 4.16 -2.31
C ILE A 48 10.37 3.34 -1.26
N LEU A 49 9.62 2.83 -0.29
CA LEU A 49 9.96 1.72 0.57
C LEU A 49 9.01 0.58 0.22
N ASP A 50 9.53 -0.57 -0.20
CA ASP A 50 8.75 -1.79 -0.39
C ASP A 50 9.12 -2.82 0.68
N TYR A 51 8.16 -3.18 1.54
CA TYR A 51 8.29 -4.27 2.51
C TYR A 51 6.95 -4.73 3.11
N PRO A 52 6.52 -5.99 2.90
CA PRO A 52 7.02 -7.01 1.98
C PRO A 52 7.17 -6.57 0.52
N ARG A 53 7.97 -7.32 -0.25
CA ARG A 53 8.29 -7.00 -1.65
C ARG A 53 8.46 -8.23 -2.54
N VAL A 54 7.46 -9.10 -2.54
CA VAL A 54 7.39 -10.25 -3.45
C VAL A 54 6.91 -9.75 -4.81
N PHE A 55 7.84 -9.64 -5.76
CA PHE A 55 7.54 -9.25 -7.14
C PHE A 55 7.90 -10.39 -8.10
N GLY A 56 6.89 -11.08 -8.60
CA GLY A 56 7.00 -12.13 -9.62
C GLY A 56 6.26 -11.77 -10.91
N LYS A 57 6.43 -12.61 -11.94
CA LYS A 57 5.72 -12.45 -13.22
C LYS A 57 4.21 -12.64 -13.08
N THR A 58 3.81 -13.62 -12.29
CA THR A 58 2.41 -13.98 -12.01
C THR A 58 1.94 -13.36 -10.71
N ASP A 59 2.74 -13.51 -9.65
CA ASP A 59 2.32 -13.20 -8.29
C ASP A 59 3.02 -11.95 -7.77
N ILE A 60 2.24 -11.03 -7.20
CA ILE A 60 2.76 -9.85 -6.49
C ILE A 60 2.14 -9.83 -5.10
N PHE A 61 2.99 -9.65 -4.11
CA PHE A 61 2.61 -9.18 -2.78
C PHE A 61 3.60 -8.09 -2.39
N ALA A 62 3.12 -6.85 -2.36
CA ALA A 62 3.93 -5.72 -1.93
C ALA A 62 3.14 -4.80 -1.03
N VAL A 63 3.81 -4.29 0.01
CA VAL A 63 3.34 -3.16 0.79
C VAL A 63 4.33 -2.04 0.58
N ARG A 64 3.86 -0.97 -0.08
CA ARG A 64 4.67 0.16 -0.52
C ARG A 64 4.35 1.39 0.31
N THR A 65 5.36 2.02 0.88
CA THR A 65 5.31 3.42 1.29
C THR A 65 5.95 4.28 0.21
N LEU A 66 5.19 5.22 -0.37
CA LEU A 66 5.66 6.16 -1.38
C LEU A 66 5.74 7.56 -0.77
N PHE A 67 6.83 8.26 -1.04
CA PHE A 67 6.91 9.72 -0.96
C PHE A 67 6.97 10.25 -2.39
N TRP A 68 5.99 11.05 -2.80
CA TRP A 68 5.97 11.71 -4.10
C TRP A 68 6.15 13.22 -3.92
N TRP A 69 7.25 13.73 -4.44
CA TRP A 69 7.68 15.10 -4.19
C TRP A 69 6.62 16.12 -4.65
N GLY A 70 6.30 17.08 -3.78
CA GLY A 70 5.29 18.11 -4.05
C GLY A 70 3.83 17.62 -3.96
N HIS A 71 3.59 16.34 -3.68
CA HIS A 71 2.24 15.76 -3.61
C HIS A 71 1.89 15.22 -2.22
N PHE A 72 2.35 14.02 -1.86
CA PHE A 72 1.92 13.32 -0.65
C PHE A 72 2.86 12.17 -0.29
N PHE A 73 2.61 11.58 0.88
CA PHE A 73 3.01 10.19 1.13
C PHE A 73 1.82 9.24 0.99
N SER A 74 2.06 8.00 0.63
CA SER A 74 1.02 6.96 0.60
C SER A 74 1.52 5.62 1.09
N VAL A 75 0.59 4.80 1.61
CA VAL A 75 0.80 3.37 1.87
C VAL A 75 -0.12 2.59 0.95
N THR A 76 0.42 1.64 0.19
CA THR A 76 -0.31 0.85 -0.79
C THR A 76 -0.05 -0.63 -0.58
N LEU A 77 -1.11 -1.41 -0.40
CA LEU A 77 -1.10 -2.86 -0.60
C LEU A 77 -1.28 -3.15 -2.10
N HIS A 78 -0.42 -3.98 -2.69
CA HIS A 78 -0.50 -4.44 -4.08
C HIS A 78 -0.46 -5.96 -4.14
N LEU A 79 -1.54 -6.54 -4.63
CA LEU A 79 -1.73 -7.98 -4.75
C LEU A 79 -2.00 -8.37 -6.21
N ARG A 80 -1.37 -9.45 -6.67
CA ARG A 80 -1.64 -10.11 -7.96
C ARG A 80 -1.48 -11.62 -7.83
N GLY A 81 -2.19 -12.37 -8.68
CA GLY A 81 -2.09 -13.82 -8.74
C GLY A 81 -2.61 -14.48 -7.46
N GLN A 82 -1.90 -15.49 -6.97
CA GLN A 82 -2.32 -16.30 -5.82
C GLN A 82 -2.62 -15.46 -4.58
N TYR A 83 -1.85 -14.39 -4.35
CA TYR A 83 -2.03 -13.54 -3.17
C TYR A 83 -3.32 -12.73 -3.26
N LYS A 84 -3.70 -12.29 -4.46
CA LYS A 84 -4.99 -11.65 -4.66
C LYS A 84 -6.12 -12.64 -4.37
N THR A 85 -6.06 -13.84 -4.94
CA THR A 85 -7.06 -14.90 -4.71
C THR A 85 -7.19 -15.25 -3.22
N GLN A 86 -6.06 -15.31 -2.51
CA GLN A 86 -6.02 -15.62 -1.08
C GLN A 86 -6.63 -14.51 -0.23
N TYR A 87 -6.23 -13.25 -0.43
CA TYR A 87 -6.57 -12.17 0.49
C TYR A 87 -7.82 -11.37 0.10
N ALA A 88 -8.33 -11.46 -1.14
CA ALA A 88 -9.53 -10.73 -1.54
C ALA A 88 -10.77 -11.00 -0.64
N PRO A 89 -11.09 -12.25 -0.24
CA PRO A 89 -12.20 -12.52 0.68
C PRO A 89 -12.00 -11.88 2.07
N VAL A 90 -10.78 -11.92 2.60
CA VAL A 90 -10.44 -11.33 3.91
C VAL A 90 -10.58 -9.81 3.85
N LEU A 91 -10.06 -9.19 2.78
CA LEU A 91 -10.18 -7.75 2.55
C LEU A 91 -11.64 -7.29 2.45
N MET A 92 -12.52 -8.09 1.83
CA MET A 92 -13.96 -7.82 1.79
C MET A 92 -14.58 -7.78 3.19
N GLN A 93 -14.17 -8.67 4.10
CA GLN A 93 -14.64 -8.67 5.49
C GLN A 93 -14.08 -7.50 6.31
N ARG A 94 -13.01 -6.85 5.83
CA ARG A 94 -12.32 -5.75 6.51
C ARG A 94 -12.57 -4.38 5.88
N LEU A 95 -13.56 -4.26 4.99
CA LEU A 95 -13.89 -2.98 4.33
C LEU A 95 -14.23 -1.86 5.31
N SER A 96 -14.94 -2.14 6.41
CA SER A 96 -15.25 -1.12 7.42
C SER A 96 -13.99 -0.51 8.04
N LEU A 97 -12.99 -1.35 8.35
CA LEU A 97 -11.70 -0.89 8.84
C LEU A 97 -10.98 -0.05 7.78
N LEU A 98 -10.91 -0.53 6.54
CA LEU A 98 -10.24 0.19 5.46
C LEU A 98 -10.90 1.55 5.17
N ARG A 99 -12.25 1.62 5.21
CA ARG A 99 -13.01 2.87 5.06
C ARG A 99 -12.73 3.86 6.18
N GLN A 100 -12.60 3.40 7.43
CA GLN A 100 -12.30 4.24 8.58
C GLN A 100 -10.96 4.99 8.44
N TYR A 101 -10.01 4.41 7.71
CA TYR A 101 -8.67 4.97 7.48
C TYR A 101 -8.49 5.52 6.05
N ASP A 102 -9.60 5.92 5.42
CA ASP A 102 -9.64 6.61 4.13
C ASP A 102 -8.89 5.87 3.01
N PHE A 103 -9.00 4.53 2.98
CA PHE A 103 -8.45 3.76 1.88
C PHE A 103 -9.23 3.95 0.57
N TYR A 104 -8.49 3.91 -0.51
CA TYR A 104 -8.92 3.93 -1.89
C TYR A 104 -8.60 2.59 -2.53
N ILE A 105 -9.39 2.20 -3.53
CA ILE A 105 -9.14 1.05 -4.38
C ILE A 105 -8.75 1.50 -5.78
N SER A 106 -7.77 0.83 -6.38
CA SER A 106 -7.39 1.05 -7.77
C SER A 106 -8.49 0.57 -8.71
N VAL A 107 -8.83 1.41 -9.69
CA VAL A 107 -9.81 1.13 -10.75
C VAL A 107 -9.23 1.25 -12.16
N GLY A 108 -7.99 1.75 -12.29
CA GLY A 108 -7.29 1.84 -13.56
C GLY A 108 -6.73 0.50 -14.03
N GLU A 109 -6.35 0.44 -15.31
CA GLU A 109 -5.79 -0.78 -15.95
C GLU A 109 -4.29 -0.96 -15.68
N ASP A 110 -3.56 0.12 -15.38
CA ASP A 110 -2.12 0.08 -15.12
C ASP A 110 -1.82 -0.03 -13.61
N GLU A 111 -1.33 -1.19 -13.19
CA GLU A 111 -0.99 -1.48 -11.79
C GLU A 111 0.14 -0.61 -11.23
N TRP A 112 0.87 0.13 -12.06
CA TRP A 112 1.99 0.99 -11.65
C TRP A 112 1.59 2.45 -11.42
N GLN A 113 0.29 2.78 -11.52
CA GLN A 113 -0.20 4.11 -11.18
C GLN A 113 -0.41 4.30 -9.67
N HIS A 114 0.09 5.43 -9.17
CA HIS A 114 0.14 5.81 -7.76
C HIS A 114 -0.52 7.17 -7.49
N ASP A 115 -0.83 7.96 -8.52
CA ASP A 115 -1.64 9.16 -8.36
C ASP A 115 -3.10 8.78 -8.03
N PHE A 116 -3.73 9.59 -7.18
CA PHE A 116 -5.11 9.36 -6.75
C PHE A 116 -6.11 10.08 -7.67
N SER A 117 -5.82 10.17 -8.98
CA SER A 117 -6.80 10.67 -9.94
C SER A 117 -8.01 9.73 -10.00
N THR A 118 -9.13 10.26 -10.49
CA THR A 118 -10.38 9.51 -10.65
C THR A 118 -10.28 8.38 -11.68
N GLU A 119 -9.26 8.41 -12.55
CA GLU A 119 -8.98 7.36 -13.53
C GLU A 119 -8.29 6.17 -12.87
N ASN A 120 -7.49 6.42 -11.84
CA ASN A 120 -6.66 5.40 -11.20
C ASN A 120 -7.25 4.89 -9.89
N TYR A 121 -7.90 5.73 -9.07
CA TYR A 121 -8.40 5.34 -7.74
C TYR A 121 -9.80 5.89 -7.43
N ARG A 122 -10.52 5.16 -6.59
CA ARG A 122 -11.80 5.56 -5.99
C ARG A 122 -11.77 5.32 -4.49
N ALA A 123 -12.30 6.26 -3.71
CA ALA A 123 -12.41 6.11 -2.26
C ALA A 123 -13.37 4.97 -1.92
N LEU A 124 -13.00 4.07 -1.00
CA LEU A 124 -13.88 2.97 -0.59
C LEU A 124 -15.17 3.49 0.05
N THR A 125 -15.13 4.65 0.71
CA THR A 125 -16.30 5.31 1.34
C THR A 125 -17.32 5.80 0.31
N ALA A 126 -16.92 5.98 -0.95
CA ALA A 126 -17.77 6.45 -2.03
C ALA A 126 -18.24 5.34 -2.97
N MET A 127 -18.03 4.06 -2.60
CA MET A 127 -18.35 2.90 -3.43
C MET A 127 -19.23 1.91 -2.70
N GLU A 128 -20.16 1.31 -3.43
CA GLU A 128 -20.96 0.18 -2.98
C GLU A 128 -20.11 -1.09 -2.84
N ASP A 129 -20.44 -1.92 -1.84
CA ASP A 129 -19.70 -3.16 -1.55
C ASP A 129 -19.65 -4.10 -2.76
N THR A 130 -20.74 -4.21 -3.51
CA THR A 130 -20.81 -5.05 -4.73
C THR A 130 -19.88 -4.57 -5.85
N ALA A 131 -19.61 -3.26 -5.93
CA ALA A 131 -18.67 -2.71 -6.89
C ALA A 131 -17.22 -2.99 -6.46
N ILE A 132 -16.93 -2.85 -5.16
CA ILE A 132 -15.62 -3.17 -4.57
C ILE A 132 -15.33 -4.66 -4.74
N GLU A 133 -16.29 -5.54 -4.43
CA GLU A 133 -16.17 -6.98 -4.59
C GLU A 133 -15.82 -7.35 -6.03
N ARG A 134 -16.48 -6.75 -7.03
CA ARG A 134 -16.16 -6.99 -8.43
C ARG A 134 -14.72 -6.65 -8.77
N ILE A 135 -14.17 -5.54 -8.26
CA ILE A 135 -12.79 -5.15 -8.50
C ILE A 135 -11.81 -6.12 -7.80
N LEU A 136 -12.09 -6.42 -6.54
CA LEU A 136 -11.26 -7.32 -5.72
C LEU A 136 -11.27 -8.76 -6.24
N MET A 137 -12.34 -9.23 -6.85
CA MET A 137 -12.45 -10.62 -7.32
C MET A 137 -12.12 -10.78 -8.81
N ALA A 138 -12.55 -9.86 -9.67
CA ALA A 138 -12.46 -10.04 -11.13
C ALA A 138 -11.27 -9.32 -11.79
N GLY A 139 -10.68 -8.29 -11.16
CA GLY A 139 -9.53 -7.59 -11.74
C GLY A 139 -8.28 -8.48 -11.87
N GLU A 140 -7.29 -8.07 -12.64
CA GLU A 140 -6.02 -8.81 -12.72
C GLU A 140 -5.17 -8.63 -11.45
N PHE A 141 -5.19 -7.43 -10.87
CA PHE A 141 -4.52 -7.07 -9.64
C PHE A 141 -5.50 -6.40 -8.67
N CYS A 142 -5.05 -6.14 -7.46
CA CYS A 142 -5.75 -5.36 -6.45
C CYS A 142 -4.74 -4.39 -5.83
N LYS A 143 -5.11 -3.11 -5.76
CA LYS A 143 -4.37 -2.11 -4.99
C LYS A 143 -5.30 -1.37 -4.05
N LEU A 144 -4.95 -1.35 -2.77
CA LEU A 144 -5.61 -0.58 -1.73
C LEU A 144 -4.60 0.43 -1.18
N SER A 145 -4.94 1.71 -1.24
CA SER A 145 -4.00 2.80 -0.95
C SER A 145 -4.63 3.86 -0.06
N SER A 146 -3.89 4.34 0.93
CA SER A 146 -4.24 5.54 1.71
C SER A 146 -3.07 6.51 1.67
N ARG A 147 -3.34 7.80 1.88
CA ARG A 147 -2.35 8.88 1.74
C ARG A 147 -2.43 9.89 2.87
N ILE A 148 -1.30 10.53 3.15
CA ILE A 148 -1.20 11.68 4.05
C ILE A 148 -0.61 12.86 3.32
N ALA A 149 -1.05 14.05 3.68
CA ALA A 149 -0.62 15.29 3.05
C ALA A 149 0.80 15.66 3.48
N LEU A 150 1.53 16.43 2.66
CA LEU A 150 2.91 16.83 2.96
C LEU A 150 2.99 17.77 4.16
N GLU A 151 1.92 18.51 4.46
CA GLU A 151 1.78 19.36 5.63
C GLU A 151 1.90 18.56 6.95
N GLN A 152 1.69 17.24 6.89
CA GLN A 152 1.81 16.34 8.03
C GLN A 152 3.21 15.73 8.16
N TRP A 153 4.22 16.32 7.51
CA TRP A 153 5.61 15.82 7.47
C TRP A 153 6.15 15.44 8.85
N ASP A 154 5.99 16.30 9.85
CA ASP A 154 6.52 16.07 11.21
C ASP A 154 5.89 14.86 11.92
N GLN A 155 4.69 14.44 11.49
CA GLN A 155 3.97 13.28 12.04
C GLN A 155 4.00 12.09 11.07
N SER A 156 4.67 12.22 9.94
CA SER A 156 4.59 11.26 8.83
C SER A 156 5.01 9.85 9.23
N VAL A 157 6.07 9.67 10.03
CA VAL A 157 6.51 8.35 10.49
C VAL A 157 5.41 7.65 11.27
N VAL A 158 4.78 8.35 12.22
CA VAL A 158 3.69 7.82 13.05
C VAL A 158 2.47 7.50 12.19
N LEU A 159 2.07 8.42 11.32
CA LEU A 159 0.89 8.26 10.47
C LEU A 159 1.07 7.12 9.45
N LEU A 160 2.23 7.04 8.80
CA LEU A 160 2.54 5.98 7.84
C LEU A 160 2.63 4.62 8.52
N THR A 161 3.26 4.53 9.69
CA THR A 161 3.30 3.29 10.48
C THR A 161 1.89 2.87 10.93
N GLY A 162 1.03 3.84 11.27
CA GLY A 162 -0.38 3.60 11.56
C GLY A 162 -1.12 3.01 10.36
N LEU A 163 -0.97 3.59 9.17
CA LEU A 163 -1.58 3.07 7.93
C LEU A 163 -1.03 1.69 7.55
N LEU A 164 0.27 1.45 7.72
CA LEU A 164 0.87 0.14 7.52
C LEU A 164 0.23 -0.90 8.45
N ARG A 165 0.06 -0.58 9.74
CA ARG A 165 -0.63 -1.47 10.69
C ARG A 165 -2.03 -1.82 10.22
N VAL A 166 -2.79 -0.86 9.71
CA VAL A 166 -4.12 -1.10 9.14
C VAL A 166 -4.07 -2.06 7.95
N VAL A 167 -3.08 -1.93 7.06
CA VAL A 167 -2.88 -2.87 5.96
C VAL A 167 -2.65 -4.29 6.46
N PHE A 168 -1.78 -4.50 7.45
CA PHE A 168 -1.53 -5.86 7.95
C PHE A 168 -2.71 -6.42 8.75
N GLN A 169 -3.42 -5.58 9.52
CA GLN A 169 -4.64 -5.98 10.21
C GLN A 169 -5.77 -6.37 9.24
N SER A 170 -5.87 -5.72 8.08
CA SER A 170 -6.87 -6.07 7.06
C SER A 170 -6.58 -7.38 6.31
N LEU A 171 -5.37 -7.93 6.47
CA LEU A 171 -4.94 -9.20 5.89
C LEU A 171 -4.97 -10.37 6.89
N SER A 172 -5.29 -10.10 8.15
CA SER A 172 -5.34 -11.10 9.21
C SER A 172 -6.78 -11.55 9.48
N ASP A 173 -6.97 -12.85 9.71
CA ASP A 173 -8.24 -13.48 10.11
C ASP A 173 -8.80 -12.93 11.43
#